data_AF-A0A521ZDS1-F1
#
_entry.id   AF-A0A521ZDS1-F1
#
_cell.length_a   1.000
_cell.length_b   1.000
_cell.length_c   1.000
_cell.angle_alpha   90.00
_cell.angle_beta   90.00
_cell.angle_gamma   90.00
#
_symmetry.space_group_name_H-M   'P 1'
#
loop_
_entity.id
_entity.type
_entity.pdbx_description
1 polymer ?
#
loop_
_entity_poly.entity_id
_entity_poly.type
_entity_poly.pdbx_seq_one_letter_code
_entity_poly.pdbx_strand_id
1 'polypeptide(L)'
;MNKLAALLLLIALPAAASDTSDVWTPKADFSLEGSSLKDTMLWVSGWSYALTEMGKASAKNGNKGPICLPPSGYVESRVLFAILNNKFKGERITSEQASAVLWAGSISYYHCGKAV
;
A
#
# COMPACT_ATOMS: atom_id res chain seq x y z
N MET A 1 40.54 54.06 -12.23
CA MET A 1 41.15 52.81 -12.70
C MET A 1 41.49 51.97 -11.49
N ASN A 2 40.74 50.89 -11.22
CA ASN A 2 41.32 49.64 -10.74
C ASN A 2 40.27 48.53 -10.79
N LYS A 3 40.68 47.46 -11.44
CA LYS A 3 40.03 46.17 -11.60
C LYS A 3 40.01 45.50 -10.22
N LEU A 4 38.97 44.72 -9.91
CA LEU A 4 38.87 43.64 -8.91
C LEU A 4 37.59 43.75 -8.06
N ALA A 5 36.47 43.33 -8.62
CA ALA A 5 35.32 42.85 -7.83
C ALA A 5 34.42 41.97 -8.72
N ALA A 6 35.01 41.09 -9.52
CA ALA A 6 34.29 40.18 -10.40
C ALA A 6 34.59 38.73 -9.99
N LEU A 7 34.26 38.36 -8.75
CA LEU A 7 34.28 36.95 -8.32
C LEU A 7 33.63 36.85 -6.94
N LEU A 8 32.31 36.64 -6.86
CA LEU A 8 31.64 36.12 -5.64
C LEU A 8 30.12 35.86 -5.82
N LEU A 9 29.58 35.94 -7.04
CA LEU A 9 28.14 35.90 -7.28
C LEU A 9 27.63 34.60 -7.93
N LEU A 10 28.23 33.45 -7.59
CA LEU A 10 27.93 32.17 -8.28
C LEU A 10 27.70 30.95 -7.38
N ILE A 11 27.48 31.12 -6.08
CA ILE A 11 27.16 29.97 -5.20
C ILE A 11 25.97 30.30 -4.31
N ALA A 12 24.82 30.47 -4.93
CA ALA A 12 23.54 30.35 -4.24
C ALA A 12 22.58 29.59 -5.15
N LEU A 13 22.95 28.36 -5.52
CA LEU A 13 21.91 27.39 -5.87
C LEU A 13 21.14 27.12 -4.58
N PRO A 14 19.83 27.40 -4.52
CA PRO A 14 19.03 26.86 -3.44
C PRO A 14 19.16 25.34 -3.56
N ALA A 15 19.71 24.70 -2.53
CA ALA A 15 19.58 23.27 -2.37
C ALA A 15 18.08 22.99 -2.44
N ALA A 16 17.62 22.41 -3.55
CA ALA A 16 16.30 21.82 -3.61
C ALA A 16 16.30 20.82 -2.47
N ALA A 17 15.58 21.15 -1.39
CA ALA A 17 15.30 20.20 -0.34
C ALA A 17 14.62 19.04 -1.06
N SER A 18 15.35 17.94 -1.21
CA SER A 18 14.78 16.69 -1.67
C SER A 18 13.66 16.39 -0.69
N ASP A 19 12.43 16.57 -1.15
CA ASP A 19 11.25 16.20 -0.38
C ASP A 19 11.39 14.70 -0.15
N THR A 20 11.89 14.32 1.03
CA THR A 20 12.03 12.92 1.41
C THR A 20 10.63 12.45 1.71
N SER A 21 9.83 12.25 0.66
CA SER A 21 8.55 11.58 0.75
C SER A 21 8.85 10.25 1.44
N ASP A 22 8.24 10.01 2.60
CA ASP A 22 8.41 8.76 3.33
C ASP A 22 8.01 7.61 2.41
N VAL A 23 9.02 6.94 1.84
CA VAL A 23 8.80 5.80 0.95
C VAL A 23 8.31 4.67 1.82
N TRP A 24 7.01 4.37 1.71
CA TRP A 24 6.43 3.26 2.43
C TRP A 24 7.17 1.96 2.11
N THR A 25 7.65 1.31 3.16
CA THR A 25 8.29 0.00 3.07
C THR A 25 7.37 -1.02 3.76
N PRO A 26 7.07 -2.16 3.11
CA PRO A 26 6.23 -3.18 3.70
C PRO A 26 6.88 -3.76 4.96
N LYS A 27 6.10 -3.88 6.02
CA LYS A 27 6.48 -4.51 7.28
C LYS A 27 5.39 -5.48 7.70
N ALA A 28 5.78 -6.72 7.98
CA ALA A 28 4.92 -7.69 8.64
C ALA A 28 5.20 -7.63 10.15
N ASP A 29 4.26 -7.10 10.92
CA ASP A 29 4.30 -7.13 12.39
C ASP A 29 3.75 -8.46 12.95
N PHE A 30 3.49 -9.44 12.08
CA PHE A 30 3.02 -10.80 12.36
C PHE A 30 3.93 -11.82 11.64
N SER A 31 3.83 -13.09 12.00
CA SER A 31 4.50 -14.20 11.29
C SER A 31 3.48 -15.09 10.60
N LEU A 32 3.47 -15.10 9.27
CA LEU A 32 2.62 -16.01 8.49
C LEU A 32 3.32 -17.37 8.40
N GLU A 33 2.89 -18.34 9.18
CA GLU A 33 3.40 -19.73 9.16
C GLU A 33 4.93 -19.85 9.36
N GLY A 34 5.57 -18.85 9.95
CA GLY A 34 7.03 -18.79 10.07
C GLY A 34 7.76 -18.45 8.78
N SER A 35 7.06 -17.98 7.75
CA SER A 35 7.62 -17.58 6.46
C SER A 35 8.47 -16.32 6.56
N SER A 36 9.31 -16.09 5.54
CA SER A 36 10.08 -14.86 5.43
C SER A 36 9.19 -13.67 5.06
N LEU A 37 9.66 -12.43 5.28
CA LEU A 37 8.95 -11.23 4.83
C LEU A 37 8.72 -11.26 3.32
N LYS A 38 9.68 -11.76 2.54
CA LYS A 38 9.56 -11.90 1.08
C LYS A 38 8.40 -12.82 0.69
N ASP A 39 8.29 -13.97 1.34
CA ASP A 39 7.21 -14.94 1.06
C ASP A 39 5.86 -14.41 1.52
N THR A 40 5.82 -13.73 2.68
CA THR A 40 4.62 -13.02 3.14
C THR A 40 4.19 -11.94 2.13
N MET A 41 5.13 -11.14 1.60
CA MET A 41 4.84 -10.14 0.58
C MET A 41 4.32 -10.76 -0.71
N LEU A 42 4.90 -11.88 -1.15
CA LEU A 42 4.43 -12.61 -2.32
C LEU A 42 3.00 -13.11 -2.11
N TRP A 43 2.71 -13.69 -0.96
CA TRP A 43 1.37 -14.16 -0.62
C TRP A 43 0.35 -13.00 -0.54
N VAL A 44 0.69 -11.89 0.11
CA VAL A 44 -0.13 -10.67 0.15
C VAL A 44 -0.36 -10.10 -1.24
N SER A 45 0.63 -10.16 -2.14
CA SER A 45 0.46 -9.72 -3.53
C SER A 45 -0.57 -10.56 -4.29
N GLY A 46 -0.65 -11.87 -4.03
CA GLY A 46 -1.69 -12.73 -4.60
C GLY A 46 -3.10 -12.30 -4.17
N TRP A 47 -3.27 -11.93 -2.90
CA TRP A 47 -4.51 -11.34 -2.40
C TRP A 47 -4.83 -10.00 -3.04
N SER A 48 -3.85 -9.12 -3.18
CA SER A 48 -4.02 -7.83 -3.87
C SER A 48 -4.55 -8.03 -5.30
N TYR A 49 -3.97 -8.95 -6.07
CA TYR A 49 -4.44 -9.25 -7.42
C TYR A 49 -5.85 -9.84 -7.44
N ALA A 50 -6.12 -10.85 -6.62
CA ALA A 50 -7.43 -11.51 -6.58
C ALA A 50 -8.54 -10.51 -6.20
N LEU A 51 -8.33 -9.70 -5.17
CA LEU A 51 -9.31 -8.71 -4.73
C LEU A 51 -9.47 -7.56 -5.73
N THR A 52 -8.41 -7.22 -6.47
CA THR A 52 -8.48 -6.24 -7.57
C THR A 52 -9.41 -6.74 -8.68
N GLU A 53 -9.28 -8.00 -9.09
CA GLU A 53 -10.17 -8.57 -10.10
C GLU A 53 -11.62 -8.66 -9.61
N MET A 54 -11.84 -8.93 -8.32
CA MET A 54 -13.18 -8.85 -7.70
C MET A 54 -13.75 -7.42 -7.76
N GLY A 55 -12.93 -6.41 -7.50
CA GLY A 55 -13.32 -5.00 -7.65
C GLY A 55 -13.70 -4.64 -9.08
N LYS A 56 -12.89 -5.06 -10.06
CA LYS A 56 -13.18 -4.86 -11.49
C LYS A 56 -14.46 -5.57 -11.93
N ALA A 57 -14.71 -6.78 -11.44
CA ALA A 57 -15.95 -7.51 -11.71
C ALA A 57 -17.16 -6.77 -11.14
N SER A 58 -17.04 -6.21 -9.93
CA SER A 58 -18.10 -5.39 -9.31
C SER A 58 -18.39 -4.13 -10.11
N ALA A 59 -17.36 -3.46 -10.64
CA ALA A 59 -17.53 -2.29 -11.50
C ALA A 59 -18.31 -2.60 -12.79
N LYS A 60 -18.03 -3.75 -13.43
CA LYS A 60 -18.78 -4.23 -14.61
C LYS A 60 -20.26 -4.51 -14.31
N ASN A 61 -20.59 -4.83 -13.07
CA ASN A 61 -21.95 -5.09 -12.60
C ASN A 61 -22.63 -3.85 -11.99
N GLY A 62 -22.17 -2.65 -12.35
CA GLY A 62 -22.73 -1.39 -11.85
C GLY A 62 -22.44 -1.15 -10.37
N ASN A 63 -21.23 -1.51 -9.91
CA ASN A 63 -20.77 -1.39 -8.53
C ASN A 63 -21.61 -2.20 -7.53
N LYS A 64 -22.15 -3.34 -7.99
CA LYS A 64 -22.90 -4.31 -7.17
C LYS A 64 -22.01 -5.50 -6.85
N GLY A 65 -21.17 -5.35 -5.82
CA GLY A 65 -20.32 -6.43 -5.36
C GLY A 65 -19.67 -6.13 -4.01
N PRO A 66 -18.87 -7.06 -3.48
CA PRO A 66 -18.28 -6.93 -2.15
C PRO A 66 -17.15 -5.91 -2.08
N ILE A 67 -16.50 -5.60 -3.21
CA ILE A 67 -15.38 -4.66 -3.32
C ILE A 67 -15.68 -3.73 -4.49
N CYS A 68 -15.54 -2.43 -4.26
CA CYS A 68 -15.66 -1.40 -5.27
C CYS A 68 -14.35 -0.62 -5.36
N LEU A 69 -13.85 -0.51 -6.59
CA LEU A 69 -12.63 0.23 -6.91
C LEU A 69 -12.98 1.30 -7.94
N PRO A 70 -12.24 2.42 -7.96
CA PRO A 70 -12.31 3.35 -9.08
C PRO A 70 -11.87 2.65 -10.39
N PRO A 71 -12.17 3.22 -11.57
CA PRO A 71 -11.90 2.58 -12.87
C PRO A 71 -10.45 2.10 -13.09
N SER A 72 -9.47 2.81 -12.52
CA SER A 72 -8.04 2.48 -12.55
C SER A 72 -7.52 2.00 -11.18
N GLY A 73 -8.42 1.74 -10.24
CA GLY A 73 -8.09 1.34 -8.88
C GLY A 73 -7.62 -0.10 -8.79
N TYR A 74 -6.88 -0.36 -7.71
CA TYR A 74 -6.41 -1.67 -7.32
C TYR A 74 -6.42 -1.76 -5.79
N VAL A 75 -6.48 -2.97 -5.27
CA VAL A 75 -6.34 -3.21 -3.83
C VAL A 75 -4.87 -3.10 -3.47
N GLU A 76 -4.53 -2.12 -2.65
CA GLU A 76 -3.15 -1.82 -2.29
C GLU A 76 -2.61 -2.81 -1.26
N SER A 77 -1.44 -3.39 -1.51
CA SER A 77 -0.75 -4.23 -0.51
C SER A 77 -0.52 -3.48 0.81
N ARG A 78 -0.34 -2.15 0.78
CA ARG A 78 -0.24 -1.31 1.98
C ARG A 78 -1.46 -1.46 2.90
N VAL A 79 -2.66 -1.45 2.31
CA VAL A 79 -3.92 -1.61 3.04
C VAL A 79 -4.02 -3.04 3.60
N LEU A 80 -3.64 -4.04 2.83
CA LEU A 80 -3.65 -5.44 3.27
C LEU A 80 -2.69 -5.69 4.45
N PHE A 81 -1.47 -5.15 4.38
CA PHE A 81 -0.53 -5.19 5.51
C PHE A 81 -1.08 -4.44 6.73
N ALA A 82 -1.71 -3.29 6.55
CA ALA A 82 -2.32 -2.56 7.66
C ALA A 82 -3.45 -3.36 8.33
N ILE A 83 -4.32 -4.02 7.55
CA ILE A 83 -5.38 -4.89 8.06
C ILE A 83 -4.79 -6.02 8.91
N LEU A 84 -3.78 -6.73 8.40
CA LEU A 84 -3.16 -7.86 9.11
C LEU A 84 -2.35 -7.41 10.33
N ASN A 85 -1.54 -6.36 10.20
CA ASN A 85 -0.74 -5.82 11.29
C ASN A 85 -1.64 -5.31 12.43
N ASN A 86 -2.75 -4.65 12.13
CA ASN A 86 -3.69 -4.21 13.15
C ASN A 86 -4.35 -5.38 13.89
N LYS A 87 -4.55 -6.52 13.22
CA LYS A 87 -5.25 -7.66 13.80
C LYS A 87 -4.33 -8.64 14.55
N PHE A 88 -3.12 -8.86 14.06
CA PHE A 88 -2.27 -10.00 14.47
C PHE A 88 -0.86 -9.58 14.93
N LYS A 89 -0.70 -8.35 15.39
CA LYS A 89 0.61 -7.83 15.84
C LYS A 89 1.25 -8.74 16.89
N GLY A 90 2.46 -9.21 16.60
CA GLY A 90 3.25 -10.10 17.45
C GLY A 90 2.83 -11.57 17.39
N GLU A 91 1.83 -11.92 16.59
CA GLU A 91 1.28 -13.28 16.51
C GLU A 91 1.87 -14.08 15.35
N ARG A 92 1.91 -15.40 15.53
CA ARG A 92 2.12 -16.36 14.44
C ARG A 92 0.75 -16.86 13.99
N ILE A 93 0.44 -16.71 12.71
CA ILE A 93 -0.87 -16.99 12.12
C ILE A 93 -0.75 -17.95 10.93
N THR A 94 -1.85 -18.61 10.59
CA THR A 94 -1.96 -19.41 9.35
C THR A 94 -2.48 -18.58 8.18
N SER A 95 -2.28 -19.09 6.97
CA SER A 95 -2.83 -18.50 5.75
C SER A 95 -4.35 -18.45 5.76
N GLU A 96 -5.06 -19.43 6.36
CA GLU A 96 -6.52 -19.41 6.49
C GLU A 96 -7.00 -18.29 7.42
N GLN A 97 -6.34 -18.11 8.57
CA GLN A 97 -6.67 -17.03 9.52
C GLN A 97 -6.46 -15.66 8.87
N ALA A 98 -5.33 -15.47 8.18
CA ALA A 98 -5.03 -14.26 7.45
C ALA A 98 -6.03 -14.00 6.32
N SER A 99 -6.40 -15.03 5.56
CA SER A 99 -7.36 -14.96 4.45
C SER A 99 -8.73 -14.46 4.89
N ALA A 100 -9.27 -15.02 5.97
CA ALA A 100 -10.57 -14.60 6.50
C ALA A 100 -10.58 -13.12 6.90
N VAL A 101 -9.49 -12.66 7.53
CA VAL A 101 -9.33 -11.26 7.95
C VAL A 101 -9.10 -10.32 6.76
N LEU A 102 -8.30 -10.72 5.77
CA LEU A 102 -8.10 -9.94 4.55
C LEU A 102 -9.39 -9.76 3.77
N TRP A 103 -10.20 -10.81 3.63
CA TRP A 103 -11.49 -10.73 2.95
C TRP A 103 -12.42 -9.74 3.65
N ALA A 104 -12.65 -9.93 4.96
CA ALA A 104 -13.54 -9.07 5.73
C ALA A 104 -13.04 -7.61 5.79
N GLY A 105 -11.74 -7.42 6.02
CA GLY A 105 -11.12 -6.10 6.07
C GLY A 105 -11.16 -5.37 4.74
N SER A 106 -10.95 -6.08 3.63
CA SER A 106 -10.99 -5.48 2.29
C SER A 106 -12.40 -5.07 1.89
N ILE A 107 -13.42 -5.88 2.21
CA ILE A 107 -14.82 -5.47 2.03
C ILE A 107 -15.10 -4.19 2.81
N SER A 108 -14.67 -4.11 4.07
CA SER A 108 -14.91 -2.94 4.90
C SER A 108 -14.22 -1.68 4.35
N TYR A 109 -12.97 -1.82 3.89
CA TYR A 109 -12.19 -0.70 3.37
C TYR A 109 -12.69 -0.22 1.99
N TYR A 110 -12.95 -1.15 1.08
CA TYR A 110 -13.33 -0.90 -0.31
C TYR A 110 -14.83 -1.08 -0.58
N HIS A 111 -15.70 -0.90 0.43
CA HIS A 111 -17.12 -1.14 0.23
C HIS A 111 -17.74 -0.19 -0.80
N CYS A 112 -18.69 -0.69 -1.56
CA CYS A 112 -19.48 0.09 -2.50
C CYS A 112 -20.36 1.10 -1.75
N GLY A 113 -20.02 2.39 -1.83
CA GLY A 113 -20.71 3.48 -1.12
C GLY A 113 -19.77 4.46 -0.42
N LYS A 114 -18.53 4.06 -0.13
CA LYS A 114 -17.44 5.00 0.14
C LYS A 114 -16.83 5.46 -1.17
N ALA A 115 -16.63 6.76 -1.33
CA ALA A 115 -15.64 7.25 -2.28
C ALA A 115 -14.28 6.78 -1.75
N VAL A 116 -13.62 5.90 -2.52
CA VAL A 116 -12.24 5.45 -2.27
C VAL A 116 -11.32 6.27 -3.15
#